data_AF-A0A952D152-F1
#
_entry.id   AF-A0A952D152-F1
#
_cell.length_a   1.000
_cell.length_b   1.000
_cell.length_c   1.000
_cell.angle_alpha   90.00
_cell.angle_beta   90.00
_cell.angle_gamma   90.00
#
_symmetry.space_group_name_H-M   'P 1'
#
loop_
_entity.id
_entity.type
_entity.pdbx_description
1 polymer ?
#
loop_
_entity_poly.entity_id
_entity_poly.type
_entity_poly.pdbx_seq_one_letter_code
_entity_poly.pdbx_strand_id
1 'polypeptide(L)'
;MAVAGPTPLGSAGRAALHIVGIAFGWALFVFGWIRVAAMPWDAHGLWVLIVVSAIVLPTLTAIWIAHNLALYRGRHRRRAPALVECLYDVDWAGHPVHADWSALARADRIRIDVESGAKRYRMIATVPLPFAVGAAPAPGDSVATPTKDVAP
;
A
#
# COMPACT_ATOMS: atom_id res chain seq x y z
N MET A 1 30.81 -0.85 14.72
CA MET A 1 29.53 -1.30 14.11
C MET A 1 29.30 -0.43 12.89
N ALA A 2 29.53 -0.95 11.68
CA ALA A 2 29.48 -0.17 10.44
C ALA A 2 28.06 -0.17 9.87
N VAL A 3 27.49 1.01 9.63
CA VAL A 3 26.19 1.20 8.98
C VAL A 3 26.35 0.87 7.50
N ALA A 4 25.62 -0.13 7.01
CA ALA A 4 25.53 -0.43 5.59
C ALA A 4 24.91 0.79 4.87
N GLY A 5 25.66 1.38 3.94
CA GLY A 5 25.15 2.44 3.06
C GLY A 5 24.03 1.92 2.15
N PRO A 6 23.16 2.80 1.63
CA PRO A 6 22.07 2.41 0.75
C PRO A 6 22.63 1.70 -0.49
N THR A 7 22.27 0.44 -0.67
CA THR A 7 22.54 -0.33 -1.90
C THR A 7 21.92 0.41 -3.09
N PRO A 8 22.70 0.81 -4.11
CA PRO A 8 22.14 1.42 -5.31
C PRO A 8 21.25 0.39 -6.01
N LEU A 9 19.94 0.67 -6.00
CA LEU A 9 18.91 -0.15 -6.63
C LEU A 9 18.92 0.13 -8.15
N GLY A 10 19.30 -0.89 -8.93
CA GLY A 10 19.15 -0.94 -10.38
C GLY A 10 20.47 -0.85 -11.12
N SER A 11 20.85 -1.93 -11.83
CA SER A 11 22.02 -1.93 -12.69
C SER A 11 21.97 -0.75 -13.66
N ALA A 12 23.10 -0.05 -13.84
CA ALA A 12 23.20 1.12 -14.72
C ALA A 12 22.62 0.86 -16.13
N GLY A 13 22.66 -0.40 -16.60
CA GLY A 13 22.01 -0.82 -17.84
C GLY A 13 20.49 -0.69 -17.86
N ARG A 14 19.79 -1.00 -16.75
CA ARG A 14 18.33 -0.78 -16.65
C ARG A 14 18.01 0.71 -16.69
N ALA A 15 18.79 1.54 -15.99
CA ALA A 15 18.63 2.99 -16.04
C ALA A 15 18.86 3.55 -17.44
N ALA A 16 19.92 3.09 -18.14
CA ALA A 16 20.19 3.47 -19.52
C ALA A 16 19.06 3.10 -20.48
N LEU A 17 18.52 1.88 -20.37
CA LEU A 17 17.36 1.44 -21.16
C LEU A 17 16.11 2.30 -20.89
N HIS A 18 15.88 2.70 -19.64
CA HIS A 18 14.77 3.60 -19.31
C HIS A 18 14.98 4.98 -19.94
N ILE A 19 16.19 5.54 -19.86
CA ILE A 19 16.52 6.83 -20.47
C ILE A 19 16.33 6.79 -21.98
N VAL A 20 16.81 5.74 -22.65
CA VAL A 20 16.65 5.56 -24.10
C VAL A 20 15.16 5.41 -24.46
N GLY A 21 14.41 4.62 -23.70
CA GLY A 21 12.96 4.46 -23.92
C GLY A 21 12.20 5.77 -23.75
N ILE A 22 12.54 6.56 -22.74
CA ILE A 22 11.97 7.90 -22.51
C ILE A 22 12.32 8.82 -23.67
N ALA A 23 13.60 8.91 -24.05
CA ALA A 23 14.05 9.77 -25.14
C ALA A 23 13.40 9.39 -26.47
N PHE A 24 13.32 8.10 -26.78
CA PHE A 24 12.66 7.59 -27.98
C PHE A 24 11.16 7.87 -27.98
N GLY A 25 10.48 7.66 -26.85
CA GLY A 25 9.07 7.99 -26.69
C GLY A 25 8.79 9.48 -26.92
N TRP A 26 9.63 10.35 -26.36
CA TRP A 26 9.54 11.80 -26.57
C TRP A 26 9.80 12.20 -28.02
N ALA A 27 10.81 11.61 -28.66
CA ALA A 27 11.10 11.88 -30.07
C ALA A 27 9.93 11.46 -30.97
N LEU A 28 9.35 10.28 -30.74
CA LEU A 28 8.20 9.79 -31.51
C LEU A 28 6.94 10.65 -31.27
N PHE A 29 6.73 11.08 -30.03
CA PHE A 29 5.65 12.00 -29.68
C PHE A 29 5.79 13.33 -30.43
N VAL A 30 6.94 14.02 -30.30
CA VAL A 30 7.20 15.29 -31.00
C VAL A 30 7.08 15.11 -32.52
N PHE A 31 7.63 14.04 -33.06
CA PHE A 31 7.50 13.71 -34.49
C PHE A 31 6.04 13.57 -34.92
N GLY A 32 5.24 12.77 -34.20
CA GLY A 32 3.81 12.62 -34.48
C GLY A 32 3.06 13.95 -34.41
N TRP A 33 3.40 14.79 -33.44
CA TRP A 33 2.84 16.14 -33.30
C TRP A 33 3.18 17.06 -34.46
N ILE A 34 4.42 17.03 -34.97
CA ILE A 34 4.80 17.77 -36.18
C ILE A 34 3.98 17.29 -37.39
N ARG A 35 3.68 15.99 -37.49
CA ARG A 35 2.82 15.46 -38.57
C ARG A 35 1.38 15.95 -38.45
N VAL A 36 0.83 15.98 -37.24
CA VAL A 36 -0.50 16.57 -36.97
C VAL A 36 -0.50 18.07 -37.30
N ALA A 37 0.58 18.78 -36.95
CA ALA A 37 0.75 20.21 -37.25
C ALA A 37 0.77 20.50 -38.76
N ALA A 38 1.41 19.64 -39.54
CA ALA A 38 1.65 19.82 -40.96
C ALA A 38 0.47 19.38 -41.85
N MET A 39 -0.60 18.84 -41.26
CA MET A 39 -1.77 18.37 -42.01
C MET A 39 -2.69 19.56 -42.36
N PRO A 40 -3.19 19.69 -43.60
CA PRO A 40 -3.98 20.83 -44.04
C PRO A 40 -5.46 20.72 -43.60
N TRP A 41 -5.71 20.74 -42.29
CA TRP A 41 -7.04 20.84 -41.71
C TRP A 41 -7.32 22.29 -41.31
N ASP A 42 -8.58 22.69 -41.09
CA ASP A 42 -8.91 23.92 -40.36
C ASP A 42 -8.54 23.71 -38.87
N ALA A 43 -7.23 23.61 -38.62
CA ALA A 43 -6.64 23.13 -37.38
C ALA A 43 -6.55 24.23 -36.32
N HIS A 44 -7.04 25.44 -36.61
CA HIS A 44 -6.96 26.57 -35.70
C HIS A 44 -7.68 26.26 -34.37
N GLY A 45 -8.90 25.73 -34.43
CA GLY A 45 -9.66 25.35 -33.23
C GLY A 45 -8.99 24.24 -32.41
N LEU A 46 -8.42 23.24 -33.09
CA LEU A 46 -7.72 22.12 -32.44
C LEU A 46 -6.42 22.59 -31.77
N TRP A 47 -5.62 23.41 -32.46
CA TRP A 47 -4.41 24.01 -31.90
C TRP A 47 -4.68 24.88 -30.68
N VAL A 48 -5.70 25.74 -30.76
CA VAL A 48 -6.13 26.57 -29.63
C VAL A 48 -6.54 25.68 -28.46
N LEU A 49 -7.35 24.63 -28.69
CA LEU A 49 -7.75 23.70 -27.63
C LEU A 49 -6.54 23.03 -26.98
N ILE A 50 -5.56 22.59 -27.77
CA ILE A 50 -4.36 21.90 -27.28
C ILE A 50 -3.48 22.85 -26.48
N VAL A 51 -3.17 24.03 -27.00
CA VAL A 51 -2.32 25.01 -26.30
C VAL A 51 -2.99 25.50 -25.03
N VAL A 52 -4.29 25.82 -25.10
CA VAL A 52 -5.06 26.27 -23.93
C VAL A 52 -5.13 25.15 -22.89
N SER A 53 -5.47 23.91 -23.27
CA SER A 53 -5.53 22.80 -22.32
C SER A 53 -4.17 22.47 -21.71
N ALA A 54 -3.09 22.48 -22.50
CA ALA A 54 -1.73 22.26 -22.04
C ALA A 54 -1.23 23.33 -21.06
N ILE A 55 -1.83 24.51 -21.04
CA ILE A 55 -1.54 25.57 -20.06
C ILE A 55 -2.51 25.51 -18.88
N VAL A 56 -3.81 25.47 -19.15
CA VAL A 56 -4.86 25.57 -18.12
C VAL A 56 -4.84 24.38 -17.17
N LEU A 57 -4.73 23.15 -17.68
CA LEU A 57 -4.72 21.95 -16.86
C LEU A 57 -3.57 21.96 -15.83
N PRO A 58 -2.28 22.06 -16.23
CA PRO A 58 -1.20 22.04 -15.25
C PRO A 58 -1.22 23.27 -14.34
N THR A 59 -1.67 24.44 -14.83
CA THR A 59 -1.82 25.63 -13.98
C THR A 59 -2.86 25.41 -12.90
N LEU A 60 -4.03 24.89 -13.26
CA LEU A 60 -5.09 24.56 -12.30
C LEU A 60 -4.62 23.50 -11.29
N THR A 61 -3.92 22.47 -11.77
CA THR A 61 -3.33 21.45 -10.90
C THR A 61 -2.30 22.04 -9.95
N ALA A 62 -1.39 22.91 -10.42
CA ALA A 62 -0.38 23.56 -9.59
C ALA A 62 -1.02 24.47 -8.54
N ILE A 63 -2.03 25.25 -8.91
CA ILE A 63 -2.81 26.08 -7.98
C ILE A 63 -3.48 25.19 -6.92
N TRP A 64 -4.10 24.09 -7.33
CA TRP A 64 -4.74 23.16 -6.41
C TRP A 64 -3.74 22.51 -5.45
N ILE A 65 -2.58 22.07 -5.93
CA ILE A 65 -1.50 21.53 -5.09
C ILE A 65 -1.02 22.60 -4.10
N ALA A 66 -0.74 23.82 -4.57
CA ALA A 66 -0.29 24.91 -3.73
C ALA A 66 -1.33 25.27 -2.66
N HIS A 67 -2.61 25.28 -3.01
CA HIS A 67 -3.72 25.50 -2.08
C HIS A 67 -3.78 24.41 -1.00
N ASN A 68 -3.73 23.13 -1.39
CA ASN A 68 -3.72 22.01 -0.44
C ASN A 68 -2.50 22.06 0.47
N LEU A 69 -1.34 22.42 -0.08
CA LEU A 69 -0.12 22.56 0.67
C LEU A 69 -0.19 23.75 1.65
N ALA A 70 -0.82 24.85 1.27
CA ALA A 70 -1.06 25.99 2.15
C ALA A 70 -2.01 25.61 3.31
N LEU A 71 -3.10 24.90 3.01
CA LEU A 71 -4.00 24.34 4.03
C LEU A 71 -3.26 23.37 4.96
N TYR A 72 -2.43 22.49 4.41
CA TYR A 72 -1.63 21.55 5.19
C TYR A 72 -0.63 22.27 6.10
N ARG A 73 0.11 23.26 5.57
CA ARG A 73 1.07 24.07 6.33
C ARG A 73 0.40 24.90 7.42
N GLY A 74 -0.77 25.45 7.15
CA GLY A 74 -1.53 26.30 8.08
C GLY A 74 -2.28 25.51 9.16
N ARG A 75 -2.81 24.33 8.84
CA ARG A 75 -3.60 23.53 9.79
C ARG A 75 -2.77 22.47 10.50
N HIS A 76 -1.86 21.77 9.84
CA HIS A 76 -1.12 20.63 10.39
C HIS A 76 0.33 20.61 9.89
N ARG A 77 1.17 21.51 10.41
CA ARG A 77 2.49 21.03 10.83
C ARG A 77 2.17 20.03 11.94
N ARG A 78 2.16 18.73 11.64
CA ARG A 78 2.10 17.67 12.65
C ARG A 78 3.33 17.87 13.55
N ARG A 79 3.23 18.81 14.50
CA ARG A 79 4.08 18.88 15.68
C ARG A 79 4.04 17.47 16.21
N ALA A 80 5.21 16.84 16.24
CA ALA A 80 5.56 15.51 16.72
C ALA A 80 4.35 14.63 17.09
N PRO A 81 4.21 13.40 16.56
CA PRO A 81 3.21 12.48 17.11
C PRO A 81 3.35 12.55 18.62
N ALA A 82 2.33 13.09 19.29
CA ALA A 82 2.32 13.04 20.72
C ALA A 82 2.46 11.55 20.99
N LEU A 83 3.50 11.17 21.73
CA LEU A 83 3.53 9.86 22.38
C LEU A 83 2.36 9.92 23.36
N VAL A 84 1.16 9.68 22.82
CA VAL A 84 -0.03 9.43 23.60
C VAL A 84 0.30 8.12 24.26
N GLU A 85 0.38 8.14 25.58
CA GLU A 85 0.42 6.95 26.39
C GLU A 85 -0.75 6.08 25.91
N CYS A 86 -0.44 4.99 25.21
CA CYS A 86 -1.44 4.02 24.78
C CYS A 86 -1.89 3.19 25.99
N LEU A 87 -2.50 3.86 26.97
CA LEU A 87 -3.33 3.24 28.00
C LEU A 87 -4.64 2.86 27.34
N TYR A 88 -4.58 1.79 26.52
CA TYR A 88 -5.75 1.14 25.96
C TYR A 88 -6.26 0.11 26.98
N ASP A 89 -6.75 0.62 28.12
CA ASP A 89 -7.19 -0.21 29.26
C ASP A 89 -8.60 -0.77 29.07
N VAL A 90 -9.38 -0.17 28.16
CA VAL A 90 -10.76 -0.55 27.86
C VAL A 90 -10.96 -0.48 26.36
N ASP A 91 -11.60 -1.50 25.80
CA ASP A 91 -11.91 -1.53 24.38
C ASP A 91 -13.12 -0.64 24.03
N TRP A 92 -13.39 -0.50 22.74
CA TRP A 92 -14.51 0.30 22.24
C TRP A 92 -15.89 -0.19 22.72
N ALA A 93 -16.00 -1.43 23.19
CA ALA A 93 -17.23 -2.05 23.70
C ALA A 93 -17.30 -2.04 25.23
N GLY A 94 -16.33 -1.41 25.91
CA GLY A 94 -16.29 -1.32 27.37
C GLY A 94 -15.64 -2.51 28.08
N HIS A 95 -15.04 -3.45 27.34
CA HIS A 95 -14.34 -4.59 27.93
C HIS A 95 -12.94 -4.19 28.40
N PRO A 96 -12.54 -4.51 29.64
CA PRO A 96 -11.17 -4.26 30.10
C PRO A 96 -10.17 -5.06 29.26
N VAL A 97 -9.09 -4.39 28.87
CA VAL A 97 -8.01 -4.93 28.05
C VAL A 97 -6.77 -5.10 28.90
N HIS A 98 -6.26 -6.33 28.95
CA HIS A 98 -4.99 -6.64 29.59
C HIS A 98 -3.97 -7.04 28.53
N ALA A 99 -2.93 -6.22 28.40
CA ALA A 99 -1.87 -6.41 27.41
C ALA A 99 -0.53 -5.91 27.95
N ASP A 100 0.52 -6.70 27.75
CA ASP A 100 1.89 -6.20 27.83
C ASP A 100 2.28 -5.64 26.46
N TRP A 101 1.98 -4.36 26.25
CA TRP A 101 2.23 -3.68 24.97
C TRP A 101 3.70 -3.72 24.55
N SER A 102 4.62 -3.71 25.51
CA SER A 102 6.07 -3.72 25.27
C SER A 102 6.55 -5.07 24.73
N ALA A 103 5.92 -6.14 25.21
CA ALA A 103 6.10 -7.46 24.67
C ALA A 103 5.46 -7.53 23.28
N LEU A 104 4.16 -7.20 23.16
CA LEU A 104 3.40 -7.36 21.91
C LEU A 104 3.99 -6.60 20.72
N ALA A 105 4.60 -5.43 20.95
CA ALA A 105 5.28 -4.66 19.91
C ALA A 105 6.41 -5.42 19.21
N ARG A 106 6.96 -6.46 19.86
CA ARG A 106 8.03 -7.32 19.34
C ARG A 106 7.54 -8.72 18.96
N ALA A 107 6.24 -8.97 19.01
CA ALA A 107 5.66 -10.28 18.73
C ALA A 107 5.34 -10.45 17.24
N ASP A 108 5.76 -11.57 16.65
CA ASP A 108 5.40 -11.91 15.26
C ASP A 108 3.91 -12.30 15.13
N ARG A 109 3.31 -12.83 16.21
CA ARG A 109 1.89 -13.18 16.28
C ARG A 109 1.33 -12.92 17.67
N ILE A 110 0.10 -12.40 17.69
CA ILE A 110 -0.64 -12.05 18.91
C ILE A 110 -1.95 -12.84 18.94
N ARG A 111 -2.25 -13.49 20.07
CA ARG A 111 -3.57 -14.05 20.38
C ARG A 111 -4.37 -13.07 21.20
N ILE A 112 -5.65 -12.97 20.89
CA ILE A 112 -6.61 -12.21 21.69
C ILE A 112 -7.60 -13.23 22.23
N ASP A 113 -7.52 -13.48 23.53
CA ASP A 113 -8.51 -14.30 24.24
C ASP A 113 -9.54 -13.39 24.87
N VAL A 114 -10.83 -13.68 24.64
CA VAL A 114 -11.94 -12.98 25.28
C VAL A 114 -12.51 -13.92 26.34
N GLU A 115 -12.14 -13.69 27.60
CA GLU A 115 -12.54 -14.52 28.74
C GLU A 115 -13.31 -13.63 29.71
N SER A 116 -14.50 -14.06 30.11
CA SER A 116 -15.27 -13.41 31.20
C SER A 116 -15.54 -11.92 30.99
N GLY A 117 -15.66 -11.47 29.74
CA GLY A 117 -15.89 -10.06 29.41
C GLY A 117 -14.63 -9.18 29.43
N ALA A 118 -13.43 -9.75 29.54
CA ALA A 118 -12.15 -9.06 29.42
C ALA A 118 -11.34 -9.59 28.22
N LYS A 119 -10.62 -8.69 27.54
CA LYS A 119 -9.73 -9.07 26.42
C LYS A 119 -8.30 -9.18 26.90
N ARG A 120 -7.69 -10.35 26.70
CA ARG A 120 -6.31 -10.64 27.09
C ARG A 120 -5.47 -10.85 25.84
N TYR A 121 -4.46 -10.00 25.66
CA TYR A 121 -3.55 -10.07 24.53
C TYR A 121 -2.28 -10.81 24.96
N ARG A 122 -2.02 -11.96 24.35
CA ARG A 122 -0.87 -12.81 24.67
C ARG A 122 -0.03 -13.04 23.41
N MET A 123 1.28 -13.13 23.59
CA MET A 123 2.15 -13.66 22.55
C MET A 123 1.84 -15.13 22.35
N ILE A 124 1.86 -15.59 21.09
CA ILE A 124 1.98 -17.01 20.81
C ILE A 124 3.41 -17.23 20.32
N ALA A 125 4.17 -18.08 21.02
CA ALA A 125 5.38 -18.66 20.45
C ALA A 125 4.97 -19.35 19.14
N THR A 126 5.60 -18.98 18.02
CA THR A 126 5.30 -19.48 16.68
C THR A 126 4.95 -20.96 16.71
N VAL A 127 3.64 -21.27 16.67
CA VAL A 127 3.17 -22.65 16.55
C VAL A 127 3.65 -23.12 15.17
N PRO A 128 4.46 -24.19 15.07
CA PRO A 128 4.74 -24.79 13.77
C PRO A 128 3.39 -25.09 13.13
N LEU A 129 3.16 -24.55 11.94
CA LEU A 129 1.90 -24.71 11.23
C LEU A 129 1.56 -26.21 11.18
N PRO A 130 0.35 -26.64 11.61
CA PRO A 130 -0.04 -28.06 11.55
C PRO A 130 -0.10 -28.58 10.10
N PHE A 131 -0.08 -27.69 9.12
CA PHE A 131 0.23 -28.03 7.74
C PHE A 131 1.74 -27.89 7.51
N ALA A 132 2.49 -28.92 7.89
CA ALA A 132 3.75 -29.16 7.20
C ALA A 132 3.39 -29.39 5.72
N VAL A 133 3.74 -28.44 4.86
CA VAL A 133 3.75 -28.64 3.41
C VAL A 133 4.71 -29.79 3.15
N GLY A 134 4.19 -31.01 2.97
CA GLY A 134 4.98 -32.18 2.57
C GLY A 134 4.86 -33.45 3.41
N ALA A 135 3.95 -33.58 4.38
CA ALA A 135 3.64 -34.90 4.95
C ALA A 135 2.51 -35.57 4.15
N ALA A 136 2.85 -36.50 3.27
CA ALA A 136 1.89 -37.37 2.61
C ALA A 136 1.07 -38.14 3.67
N PRO A 137 -0.27 -38.25 3.53
CA PRO A 137 -1.07 -39.02 4.47
C PRO A 137 -0.63 -40.48 4.47
N ALA A 138 -0.41 -41.04 5.66
CA ALA A 138 -0.14 -42.47 5.82
C ALA A 138 -1.34 -43.29 5.31
N PRO A 139 -1.12 -44.40 4.59
CA PRO A 139 -2.21 -45.20 4.05
C PRO A 139 -2.82 -46.02 5.19
N GLY A 140 -3.95 -45.57 5.74
CA GLY A 140 -4.62 -46.29 6.82
C GLY A 140 -6.00 -45.77 7.24
N ASP A 141 -6.27 -44.47 7.12
CA ASP A 141 -7.51 -43.93 7.68
C ASP A 141 -8.64 -43.95 6.63
N SER A 142 -9.38 -45.05 6.63
CA SER A 142 -10.64 -45.22 5.92
C SER A 142 -11.63 -44.12 6.33
N VAL A 143 -12.00 -43.26 5.38
CA VAL A 143 -13.04 -42.24 5.54
C VAL A 143 -14.39 -42.91 5.76
N ALA A 144 -14.91 -42.83 6.98
CA ALA A 144 -16.29 -43.18 7.29
C ALA A 144 -17.23 -42.20 6.58
N THR A 145 -18.11 -42.74 5.73
CA THR A 145 -19.12 -42.00 4.98
C THR A 145 -20.23 -41.54 5.94
N PRO A 146 -20.62 -40.25 6.00
CA PRO A 146 -21.78 -39.85 6.77
C PRO A 146 -23.06 -40.23 6.02
N THR A 147 -23.83 -41.12 6.64
CA THR A 147 -25.19 -41.52 6.28
C THR A 147 -26.10 -40.29 6.24
N LYS A 148 -26.76 -40.06 5.11
CA LYS A 148 -27.74 -39.00 4.91
C LYS A 148 -29.14 -39.59 5.12
N ASP A 149 -29.59 -39.65 6.36
CA ASP A 149 -31.00 -39.89 6.65
C ASP A 149 -31.75 -38.56 6.67
N VAL A 150 -32.44 -38.28 5.56
CA VAL A 150 -33.54 -37.32 5.49
C VAL A 150 -34.81 -38.16 5.47
N ALA A 151 -35.59 -38.09 6.56
CA ALA A 151 -36.92 -38.69 6.67
C ALA A 151 -37.99 -37.66 6.24
N PRO A 152 -39.16 -38.13 5.76
CA PRO A 152 -40.06 -37.43 4.84
C PRO A 152 -40.93 -36.32 5.46
#